data_AF-A0A939VI87-F1
#
_entry.id   AF-A0A939VI87-F1
#
_cell.length_a   1.000
_cell.length_b   1.000
_cell.length_c   1.000
_cell.angle_alpha   90.00
_cell.angle_beta   90.00
_cell.angle_gamma   90.00
#
_symmetry.space_group_name_H-M   'P 1'
#
loop_
_entity.id
_entity.type
_entity.pdbx_description
1 polymer ?
#
loop_
_entity_poly.entity_id
_entity_poly.type
_entity_poly.pdbx_seq_one_letter_code
_entity_poly.pdbx_strand_id
1 'polypeptide(L)'
;MFVSTGNNFGAGQISFKDVQESNYVVLNTKFTCVPTSEEYQAAEQLEIYVPDLSIDRSTVSFATGVYTDRVPHSTYTTVHDGGTFLKTWIKDKNTIVIEKLPAFDGKNDLIIYIQALYPQLNAGANTIRCRKTKLRITQPTYYCSWDSDSICGIFDKWVFLHMQIDSISYSAETADMVANLENFPTDVDAEVPILMPDNGRQNVFGGVNKTFIQNGVWTSPKEERCMGFYNTASNNFMIAYLVRDNN
;
A
#
# COMPACT_ATOMS: atom_id res chain seq x y z
N MET A 1 -17.48 -5.04 -5.00
CA MET A 1 -17.10 -4.97 -3.56
C MET A 1 -17.59 -6.24 -2.88
N PHE A 2 -16.83 -6.78 -1.94
CA PHE A 2 -17.27 -7.89 -1.07
C PHE A 2 -16.68 -7.77 0.34
N VAL A 3 -17.16 -8.60 1.27
CA VAL A 3 -16.64 -8.70 2.64
C VAL A 3 -16.09 -10.10 2.90
N SER A 4 -15.06 -10.21 3.73
CA SER A 4 -14.55 -11.50 4.18
C SER A 4 -15.60 -12.26 4.99
N THR A 5 -15.53 -13.58 4.90
CA THR A 5 -16.35 -14.52 5.69
C THR A 5 -15.66 -14.92 7.00
N GLY A 6 -14.35 -14.65 7.12
CA GLY A 6 -13.58 -14.83 8.34
C GLY A 6 -12.08 -14.64 8.11
N ASN A 7 -11.27 -14.85 9.15
CA ASN A 7 -9.82 -14.94 9.06
C ASN A 7 -9.26 -15.74 10.26
N ASN A 8 -8.02 -16.21 10.16
CA ASN A 8 -7.37 -17.00 11.22
C ASN A 8 -6.52 -16.18 12.21
N PHE A 9 -6.56 -14.85 12.15
CA PHE A 9 -5.61 -13.97 12.87
C PHE A 9 -6.27 -12.78 13.61
N GLY A 10 -7.59 -12.86 13.84
CA GLY A 10 -8.32 -11.94 14.71
C GLY A 10 -8.62 -10.55 14.14
N ALA A 11 -8.51 -10.32 12.83
CA ALA A 11 -8.69 -8.97 12.23
C ALA A 11 -10.14 -8.52 12.02
N GLY A 12 -11.12 -9.28 12.53
CA GLY A 12 -12.55 -9.01 12.29
C GLY A 12 -12.95 -9.13 10.81
N GLN A 13 -14.04 -8.47 10.43
CA GLN A 13 -14.51 -8.47 9.04
C GLN A 13 -13.73 -7.45 8.20
N ILE A 14 -13.30 -7.86 7.00
CA ILE A 14 -12.47 -7.07 6.09
C ILE A 14 -13.28 -6.78 4.83
N SER A 15 -13.38 -5.52 4.43
CA SER A 15 -14.09 -5.10 3.21
C SER A 15 -13.11 -4.89 2.06
N PHE A 16 -13.45 -5.38 0.88
CA PHE A 16 -12.63 -5.31 -0.32
C PHE A 16 -13.34 -4.55 -1.44
N LYS A 17 -12.67 -3.52 -1.97
CA LYS A 17 -12.93 -3.06 -3.35
C LYS A 17 -12.23 -4.04 -4.28
N ASP A 18 -12.91 -4.47 -5.33
CA ASP A 18 -12.42 -5.51 -6.21
C ASP A 18 -12.75 -5.26 -7.68
N VAL A 19 -11.86 -5.74 -8.54
CA VAL A 19 -12.12 -5.98 -9.96
C VAL A 19 -11.85 -7.46 -10.20
N GLN A 20 -12.87 -8.17 -10.68
CA GLN A 20 -12.79 -9.59 -10.96
C GLN A 20 -12.95 -9.85 -12.45
N GLU A 21 -11.89 -10.36 -13.08
CA GLU A 21 -11.89 -10.83 -14.46
C GLU A 21 -11.63 -12.34 -14.47
N SER A 22 -11.84 -12.98 -15.61
CA SER A 22 -11.66 -14.44 -15.73
C SER A 22 -10.21 -14.90 -15.54
N ASN A 23 -9.23 -14.01 -15.61
CA ASN A 23 -7.79 -14.32 -15.56
C ASN A 23 -6.98 -13.50 -14.54
N TYR A 24 -7.62 -12.55 -13.84
CA TYR A 24 -6.99 -11.82 -12.75
C TYR A 24 -8.01 -11.22 -11.80
N VAL A 25 -7.57 -10.91 -10.59
CA VAL A 25 -8.32 -10.14 -9.61
C VAL A 25 -7.46 -8.97 -9.14
N VAL A 26 -8.03 -7.77 -9.03
CA VAL A 26 -7.40 -6.63 -8.34
C VAL A 26 -8.14 -6.39 -7.05
N LEU A 27 -7.44 -6.33 -5.92
CA LEU A 27 -8.03 -6.11 -4.60
C LEU A 27 -7.45 -4.87 -3.93
N ASN A 28 -8.34 -4.11 -3.31
CA ASN A 28 -8.06 -2.92 -2.52
C ASN A 28 -8.72 -3.04 -1.15
N THR A 29 -7.90 -3.13 -0.10
CA THR A 29 -8.36 -3.06 1.28
C THR A 29 -7.27 -2.54 2.21
N LYS A 30 -7.71 -2.02 3.35
CA LYS A 30 -6.90 -1.64 4.50
C LYS A 30 -7.58 -2.19 5.74
N PHE A 31 -6.84 -2.89 6.58
CA PHE A 31 -7.33 -3.39 7.86
C PHE A 31 -6.19 -3.44 8.88
N THR A 32 -6.54 -3.62 10.15
CA THR A 32 -5.59 -3.73 11.25
C THR A 32 -5.74 -5.10 11.90
N CYS A 33 -4.63 -5.70 12.30
CA CYS A 33 -4.61 -6.84 13.21
C CYS A 33 -3.66 -6.56 14.39
N VAL A 34 -3.75 -7.39 15.42
CA VAL A 34 -2.98 -7.24 16.67
C VAL A 34 -1.95 -8.37 16.74
N PRO A 35 -0.67 -8.11 16.45
CA PRO A 35 0.35 -9.16 16.47
C PRO A 35 0.56 -9.84 17.82
N THR A 36 0.14 -9.22 18.93
CA THR A 36 0.21 -9.81 20.28
C THR A 36 -0.96 -10.74 20.62
N SER A 37 -1.98 -10.86 19.75
CA SER A 37 -3.11 -11.77 19.95
C SER A 37 -2.71 -13.25 19.83
N GLU A 38 -3.41 -14.13 20.53
CA GLU A 38 -3.17 -15.57 20.48
C GLU A 38 -3.41 -16.13 19.06
N GLU A 39 -4.46 -15.63 18.39
CA GLU A 39 -4.82 -16.03 17.03
C GLU A 39 -3.72 -15.67 16.03
N TYR A 40 -3.22 -14.43 16.06
CA TYR A 40 -2.10 -14.02 15.20
C TYR A 40 -0.84 -14.84 15.51
N GLN A 41 -0.53 -15.07 16.78
CA GLN A 41 0.65 -15.83 17.19
C GLN A 41 0.57 -17.31 16.76
N ALA A 42 -0.61 -17.92 16.83
CA ALA A 42 -0.86 -19.30 16.41
C ALA A 42 -0.87 -19.48 14.87
N ALA A 43 -1.17 -18.43 14.11
CA ALA A 43 -1.17 -18.49 12.65
C ALA A 43 0.25 -18.69 12.09
N GLU A 44 0.42 -19.68 11.21
CA GLU A 44 1.64 -19.85 10.41
C GLU A 44 1.68 -18.88 9.23
N GLN A 45 0.51 -18.63 8.63
CA GLN A 45 0.24 -17.65 7.59
C GLN A 45 -1.07 -16.95 7.91
N LEU A 46 -1.21 -15.69 7.50
CA LEU A 46 -2.44 -14.94 7.70
C LEU A 46 -3.40 -15.29 6.57
N GLU A 47 -4.45 -16.03 6.88
CA GLU A 47 -5.45 -16.49 5.91
C GLU A 47 -6.75 -15.70 6.11
N ILE A 48 -7.24 -15.11 5.02
CA ILE A 48 -8.52 -14.41 4.95
C ILE A 48 -9.47 -15.27 4.10
N TYR A 49 -10.57 -15.68 4.71
CA TYR A 49 -11.62 -16.42 4.02
C TYR A 49 -12.58 -15.44 3.35
N VAL A 50 -12.91 -15.70 2.09
CA VAL A 50 -13.71 -14.80 1.24
C VAL A 50 -14.76 -15.60 0.46
N PRO A 51 -15.80 -14.95 -0.11
CA PRO A 51 -16.63 -15.58 -1.12
C PRO A 51 -15.80 -16.04 -2.33
N ASP A 52 -16.36 -16.93 -3.14
CA ASP A 52 -15.70 -17.40 -4.35
C ASP A 52 -15.25 -16.24 -5.25
N LEU A 53 -13.94 -16.18 -5.51
CA LEU A 53 -13.30 -15.28 -6.45
C LEU A 53 -13.38 -15.84 -7.88
N SER A 54 -13.20 -14.98 -8.88
CA SER A 54 -13.23 -15.33 -10.31
C SER A 54 -12.07 -16.20 -10.78
N ILE A 55 -11.04 -16.37 -9.94
CA ILE A 55 -9.87 -17.20 -10.23
C ILE A 55 -9.62 -18.20 -9.09
N ASP A 56 -9.18 -19.41 -9.44
CA ASP A 56 -8.91 -20.45 -8.44
C ASP A 56 -7.62 -20.22 -7.66
N ARG A 57 -6.56 -19.75 -8.31
CA ARG A 57 -5.26 -19.55 -7.66
C ARG A 57 -4.50 -18.47 -8.39
N SER A 58 -3.72 -17.68 -7.66
CA SER A 58 -2.86 -16.66 -8.27
C SER A 58 -1.37 -16.96 -8.20
N THR A 59 -0.58 -16.22 -8.97
CA THR A 59 0.84 -16.02 -8.64
C THR A 59 0.99 -15.19 -7.36
N VAL A 60 2.20 -15.14 -6.81
CA VAL A 60 2.52 -14.24 -5.70
C VAL A 60 2.42 -12.78 -6.15
N SER A 61 1.79 -11.96 -5.32
CA SER A 61 1.73 -10.51 -5.39
C SER A 61 2.27 -9.91 -4.07
N PHE A 62 2.05 -8.63 -3.83
CA PHE A 62 2.50 -7.94 -2.62
C PHE A 62 1.36 -7.24 -1.88
N ALA A 63 1.47 -7.22 -0.55
CA ALA A 63 0.74 -6.35 0.37
C ALA A 63 1.76 -5.51 1.13
N THR A 64 1.33 -4.44 1.77
CA THR A 64 2.20 -3.62 2.63
C THR A 64 1.81 -3.83 4.08
N GLY A 65 2.75 -4.27 4.92
CA GLY A 65 2.59 -4.36 6.37
C GLY A 65 3.26 -3.17 7.05
N VAL A 66 2.53 -2.49 7.94
CA VAL A 66 2.97 -1.26 8.62
C VAL A 66 2.67 -1.36 10.11
N TYR A 67 3.67 -1.13 10.96
CA TYR A 67 3.48 -0.92 12.39
C TYR A 67 3.59 0.57 12.72
N THR A 68 2.89 0.98 13.77
CA THR A 68 2.98 2.35 14.30
C THR A 68 4.02 2.41 15.41
N ASP A 69 4.91 3.41 15.36
CA ASP A 69 5.83 3.72 16.44
C ASP A 69 5.97 5.24 16.58
N ARG A 70 5.21 5.81 17.52
CA ARG A 70 5.11 7.25 17.72
C ARG A 70 5.62 7.60 19.11
N VAL A 71 6.58 8.52 19.17
CA VAL A 71 7.18 8.97 20.44
C VAL A 71 6.66 10.38 20.76
N PRO A 72 5.78 10.52 21.75
CA PRO A 72 5.30 11.84 22.16
C PRO A 72 6.39 12.59 22.95
N HIS A 73 6.58 13.86 22.60
CA HIS A 73 7.36 14.85 23.34
C HIS A 73 6.43 15.95 23.85
N SER A 74 6.97 16.88 24.64
CA SER A 74 6.16 17.94 25.28
C SER A 74 5.41 18.84 24.30
N THR A 75 5.92 19.02 23.07
CA THR A 75 5.34 19.93 22.07
C THR A 75 5.15 19.33 20.68
N TYR A 76 5.56 18.08 20.46
CA TYR A 76 5.47 17.39 19.17
C TYR A 76 5.54 15.87 19.36
N THR A 77 5.23 15.11 18.32
CA THR A 77 5.41 13.65 18.28
C THR A 77 6.39 13.33 17.17
N THR A 78 7.40 12.51 17.43
CA THR A 78 8.22 11.93 16.35
C THR A 78 7.58 10.66 15.85
N VAL A 79 7.52 10.52 14.53
CA VAL A 79 6.94 9.36 13.84
C VAL A 79 8.08 8.46 13.39
N HIS A 80 8.07 7.22 13.85
CA HIS A 80 9.01 6.16 13.49
C HIS A 80 8.26 4.94 12.92
N ASP A 81 7.06 5.19 12.38
CA ASP A 81 6.22 4.19 11.72
C ASP A 81 7.06 3.46 10.67
N GLY A 82 6.95 2.13 10.67
CA GLY A 82 7.83 1.28 9.88
C GLY A 82 7.08 0.14 9.23
N GLY A 83 7.68 -0.45 8.20
CA GLY A 83 6.99 -1.45 7.40
C GLY A 83 7.83 -2.02 6.28
N THR A 84 7.22 -2.96 5.57
CA THR A 84 7.80 -3.64 4.42
C THR A 84 6.70 -4.25 3.55
N PHE A 85 7.08 -4.80 2.40
CA PHE A 85 6.20 -5.67 1.64
C PHE A 85 6.09 -7.05 2.26
N LEU A 86 4.88 -7.58 2.18
CA LEU A 86 4.50 -8.95 2.49
C LEU A 86 4.10 -9.63 1.19
N LYS A 87 4.52 -10.87 0.97
CA LYS A 87 3.92 -11.71 -0.08
C LYS A 87 2.45 -11.95 0.23
N THR A 88 1.63 -11.90 -0.81
CA THR A 88 0.23 -12.29 -0.74
C THR A 88 -0.18 -13.03 -2.00
N TRP A 89 -1.08 -14.00 -1.89
CA TRP A 89 -1.61 -14.74 -3.04
C TRP A 89 -3.00 -15.31 -2.73
N ILE A 90 -3.75 -15.59 -3.79
CA ILE A 90 -4.98 -16.38 -3.73
C ILE A 90 -4.54 -17.85 -3.76
N LYS A 91 -4.71 -18.56 -2.65
CA LYS A 91 -4.29 -19.96 -2.46
C LYS A 91 -5.22 -20.93 -3.18
N ASP A 92 -6.50 -20.64 -3.03
CA ASP A 92 -7.67 -21.26 -3.66
C ASP A 92 -8.75 -20.16 -3.85
N LYS A 93 -9.84 -20.47 -4.55
CA LYS A 93 -10.86 -19.48 -4.92
C LYS A 93 -11.52 -18.74 -3.76
N ASN A 94 -11.36 -19.18 -2.51
CA ASN A 94 -12.02 -18.59 -1.34
C ASN A 94 -11.05 -18.27 -0.20
N THR A 95 -9.74 -18.30 -0.45
CA THR A 95 -8.70 -18.01 0.56
C THR A 95 -7.61 -17.10 0.00
N ILE A 96 -7.49 -15.91 0.58
CA ILE A 96 -6.36 -15.00 0.35
C ILE A 96 -5.36 -15.21 1.49
N VAL A 97 -4.10 -15.40 1.13
CA VAL A 97 -3.01 -15.59 2.08
C VAL A 97 -2.09 -14.37 2.08
N ILE A 98 -1.57 -14.03 3.25
CA ILE A 98 -0.49 -13.05 3.44
C ILE A 98 0.59 -13.75 4.26
N GLU A 99 1.85 -13.61 3.83
CA GLU A 99 2.96 -14.13 4.62
C GLU A 99 3.02 -13.44 5.97
N LYS A 100 3.21 -14.22 7.02
CA LYS A 100 3.50 -13.69 8.36
C LYS A 100 5.01 -13.50 8.49
N LEU A 101 5.46 -12.30 8.83
CA LEU A 101 6.86 -12.06 9.16
C LEU A 101 7.04 -12.00 10.69
N PRO A 102 7.91 -12.84 11.27
CA PRO A 102 8.18 -12.81 12.71
C PRO A 102 8.67 -11.46 13.23
N ALA A 103 9.24 -10.62 12.36
CA ALA A 103 9.67 -9.28 12.73
C ALA A 103 8.52 -8.35 13.16
N PHE A 104 7.27 -8.66 12.81
CA PHE A 104 6.08 -7.96 13.32
C PHE A 104 5.56 -8.54 14.64
N ASP A 105 6.07 -9.68 15.11
CA ASP A 105 5.64 -10.27 16.38
C ASP A 105 5.96 -9.31 17.53
N GLY A 106 5.03 -9.18 18.48
CA GLY A 106 5.17 -8.28 19.62
C GLY A 106 4.95 -6.79 19.31
N LYS A 107 4.65 -6.40 18.06
CA LYS A 107 4.15 -5.05 17.76
C LYS A 107 2.69 -4.93 18.23
N ASN A 108 2.30 -3.74 18.67
CA ASN A 108 0.94 -3.51 19.19
C ASN A 108 -0.11 -3.58 18.08
N ASP A 109 0.11 -2.83 17.00
CA ASP A 109 -0.77 -2.77 15.84
C ASP A 109 0.01 -3.07 14.56
N LEU A 110 -0.59 -3.87 13.68
CA LEU A 110 -0.14 -4.11 12.31
C LEU A 110 -1.26 -3.74 11.35
N ILE A 111 -1.02 -2.69 10.57
CA ILE A 111 -1.89 -2.23 9.49
C ILE A 111 -1.45 -2.90 8.20
N ILE A 112 -2.38 -3.53 7.49
CA ILE A 112 -2.12 -4.20 6.23
C ILE A 112 -2.88 -3.51 5.10
N TYR A 113 -2.16 -3.17 4.03
CA TYR A 113 -2.71 -2.65 2.78
C TYR A 113 -2.59 -3.74 1.72
N ILE A 114 -3.71 -4.23 1.21
CA ILE A 114 -3.74 -5.02 -0.02
C ILE A 114 -4.14 -4.07 -1.13
N GLN A 115 -3.19 -3.72 -1.98
CA GLN A 115 -3.38 -2.88 -3.17
C GLN A 115 -2.74 -3.60 -4.36
N ALA A 116 -3.29 -4.77 -4.66
CA ALA A 116 -2.58 -5.85 -5.34
C ALA A 116 -3.36 -6.34 -6.56
N LEU A 117 -2.61 -6.67 -7.62
CA LEU A 117 -3.08 -7.48 -8.73
C LEU A 117 -2.68 -8.94 -8.50
N TYR A 118 -3.63 -9.84 -8.68
CA TYR A 118 -3.47 -11.29 -8.57
C TYR A 118 -3.74 -11.93 -9.94
N PRO A 119 -2.71 -12.14 -10.77
CA PRO A 119 -2.84 -12.90 -12.02
C PRO A 119 -3.13 -14.37 -11.73
N GLN A 120 -4.03 -14.98 -12.48
CA GLN A 120 -4.31 -16.42 -12.37
C GLN A 120 -3.07 -17.25 -12.68
N LEU A 121 -2.76 -18.19 -11.80
CA LEU A 121 -1.65 -19.12 -11.97
C LEU A 121 -1.95 -20.07 -13.14
N ASN A 122 -0.95 -20.31 -14.00
CA ASN A 122 -1.03 -21.23 -15.14
C ASN A 122 -2.15 -20.91 -16.17
N ALA A 123 -2.56 -19.65 -16.29
CA ALA A 123 -3.63 -19.26 -17.22
C ALA A 123 -3.30 -19.49 -18.71
N GLY A 124 -2.02 -19.60 -19.08
CA GLY A 124 -1.59 -19.78 -20.48
C GLY A 124 -2.00 -18.64 -21.43
N ALA A 125 -2.42 -17.50 -20.90
CA ALA A 125 -3.00 -16.40 -21.64
C ALA A 125 -1.95 -15.40 -22.15
N ASN A 126 -2.33 -14.60 -23.14
CA ASN A 126 -1.52 -13.48 -23.64
C ASN A 126 -1.37 -12.40 -22.56
N THR A 127 -0.20 -11.75 -22.55
CA THR A 127 0.03 -10.57 -21.71
C THR A 127 -0.90 -9.43 -22.10
N ILE A 128 -1.60 -8.86 -21.11
CA ILE A 128 -2.34 -7.62 -21.28
C ILE A 128 -1.34 -6.47 -21.19
N ARG A 129 -1.20 -5.69 -22.27
CA ARG A 129 -0.28 -4.56 -22.34
C ARG A 129 -0.98 -3.28 -21.92
N CYS A 130 -0.39 -2.53 -20.99
CA CYS A 130 -0.79 -1.16 -20.71
C CYS A 130 0.02 -0.19 -21.57
N ARG A 131 -0.58 0.96 -21.90
CA ARG A 131 0.18 2.14 -22.35
C ARG A 131 0.62 2.92 -21.11
N LYS A 132 1.91 3.29 -21.02
CA LYS A 132 2.39 4.20 -19.97
C LYS A 132 1.68 5.54 -20.10
N THR A 133 1.01 5.98 -19.04
CA THR A 133 0.44 7.31 -18.91
C THR A 133 1.52 8.23 -18.36
N LYS A 134 1.76 9.35 -19.05
CA LYS A 134 2.64 10.41 -18.54
C LYS A 134 1.84 11.27 -17.56
N LEU A 135 2.16 11.12 -16.27
CA LEU A 135 1.67 12.03 -15.25
C LEU A 135 2.41 13.36 -15.37
N ARG A 136 1.66 14.48 -15.37
CA ARG A 136 2.25 15.81 -15.19
C ARG A 136 2.00 16.20 -13.74
N ILE A 137 3.08 16.26 -12.96
CA ILE A 137 2.98 16.54 -11.54
C ILE A 137 3.23 18.03 -11.32
N THR A 138 2.22 18.73 -10.79
CA THR A 138 2.34 20.15 -10.41
C THR A 138 2.12 20.32 -8.92
N GLN A 139 2.84 21.25 -8.31
CA GLN A 139 2.78 21.50 -6.87
C GLN A 139 2.64 23.01 -6.64
N PRO A 140 1.82 23.44 -5.66
CA PRO A 140 1.67 24.86 -5.34
C PRO A 140 2.97 25.46 -4.80
N THR A 141 3.76 24.67 -4.07
CA THR A 141 5.15 24.95 -3.70
C THR A 141 6.00 23.76 -4.14
N TYR A 142 7.24 23.98 -4.55
CA TYR A 142 8.11 22.88 -4.94
C TYR A 142 8.57 22.10 -3.69
N TYR A 143 7.80 21.08 -3.30
CA TYR A 143 8.07 20.29 -2.10
C TYR A 143 8.97 19.08 -2.36
N CYS A 144 8.71 18.38 -3.48
CA CYS A 144 9.41 17.16 -3.84
C CYS A 144 9.68 17.09 -5.35
N SER A 145 10.80 16.49 -5.71
CA SER A 145 11.12 16.09 -7.09
C SER A 145 10.73 14.64 -7.27
N TRP A 146 10.10 14.32 -8.39
CA TRP A 146 9.70 12.94 -8.72
C TRP A 146 10.65 12.36 -9.76
N ASP A 147 11.04 11.11 -9.56
CA ASP A 147 11.92 10.40 -10.46
C ASP A 147 11.21 10.09 -11.79
N SER A 148 11.98 10.15 -12.87
CA SER A 148 11.57 9.77 -14.22
C SER A 148 11.16 8.28 -14.36
N ASP A 149 11.64 7.43 -13.45
CA ASP A 149 11.30 6.01 -13.35
C ASP A 149 9.91 5.76 -12.73
N SER A 150 9.17 6.82 -12.41
CA SER A 150 7.74 6.72 -12.08
C SER A 150 6.93 6.17 -13.27
N ILE A 151 6.02 5.22 -13.00
CA ILE A 151 5.20 4.52 -13.97
C ILE A 151 3.73 4.62 -13.55
N CYS A 152 2.87 5.05 -14.47
CA CYS A 152 1.43 4.98 -14.32
C CYS A 152 0.84 4.23 -15.51
N GLY A 153 -0.04 3.27 -15.23
CA GLY A 153 -0.83 2.56 -16.23
C GLY A 153 -2.30 2.63 -15.89
N ILE A 154 -3.12 3.18 -16.78
CA ILE A 154 -4.57 3.34 -16.55
C ILE A 154 -5.31 2.29 -17.38
N PHE A 155 -6.10 1.47 -16.69
CA PHE A 155 -7.05 0.55 -17.27
C PHE A 155 -8.48 1.04 -16.99
N ASP A 156 -9.46 0.44 -17.66
CA ASP A 156 -10.86 0.84 -17.53
C ASP A 156 -11.35 0.76 -16.08
N LYS A 157 -10.99 -0.31 -15.36
CA LYS A 157 -11.47 -0.60 -14.01
C LYS A 157 -10.45 -0.35 -12.89
N TRP A 158 -9.16 -0.20 -13.21
CA TRP A 158 -8.11 -0.08 -12.21
C TRP A 158 -6.88 0.65 -12.75
N VAL A 159 -5.97 1.02 -11.86
CA VAL A 159 -4.74 1.77 -12.18
C VAL A 159 -3.55 1.08 -11.55
N PHE A 160 -2.45 0.94 -12.29
CA PHE A 160 -1.14 0.67 -11.73
C PHE A 160 -0.43 2.00 -11.48
N LEU A 161 0.10 2.18 -10.28
CA LEU A 161 0.87 3.34 -9.89
C LEU A 161 2.18 2.88 -9.24
N HIS A 162 3.30 3.36 -9.77
CA HIS A 162 4.60 3.33 -9.13
C HIS A 162 5.17 4.74 -9.21
N MET A 163 5.42 5.39 -8.07
CA MET A 163 6.02 6.72 -8.04
C MET A 163 7.21 6.70 -7.08
N GLN A 164 8.33 7.22 -7.56
CA GLN A 164 9.55 7.34 -6.77
C GLN A 164 9.88 8.82 -6.60
N ILE A 165 10.26 9.19 -5.38
CA ILE A 165 10.71 10.53 -5.03
C ILE A 165 12.23 10.57 -5.20
N ASP A 166 12.71 11.53 -5.97
CA ASP A 166 14.13 11.79 -6.20
C ASP A 166 14.72 12.66 -5.06
N SER A 167 14.01 13.71 -4.67
CA SER A 167 14.47 14.63 -3.64
C SER A 167 13.32 15.35 -2.96
N ILE A 168 13.54 15.80 -1.72
CA ILE A 168 12.54 16.51 -0.91
C ILE A 168 13.18 17.79 -0.39
N SER A 169 12.47 18.91 -0.51
CA SER A 169 12.90 20.19 0.02
C SER A 169 12.65 20.26 1.53
N TYR A 170 13.67 20.66 2.29
CA TYR A 170 13.53 20.99 3.72
C TYR A 170 12.56 22.16 3.97
N SER A 171 12.33 23.02 2.97
CA SER A 171 11.35 24.11 3.10
C SER A 171 9.90 23.61 3.27
N ALA A 172 9.66 22.32 3.03
CA ALA A 172 8.37 21.65 3.17
C ALA A 172 8.15 21.00 4.55
N GLU A 173 9.13 21.08 5.47
CA GLU A 173 9.12 20.33 6.73
C GLU A 173 7.95 20.65 7.65
N THR A 174 7.45 21.89 7.59
CA THR A 174 6.41 22.39 8.49
C THR A 174 5.00 22.36 7.90
N ALA A 175 4.85 21.98 6.62
CA ALA A 175 3.58 21.99 5.92
C ALA A 175 3.28 20.64 5.25
N ASP A 176 2.00 20.39 5.02
CA ASP A 176 1.56 19.27 4.19
C ASP A 176 2.13 19.41 2.78
N MET A 177 2.54 18.29 2.20
CA MET A 177 2.94 18.26 0.80
C MET A 177 1.74 17.89 -0.04
N VAL A 178 1.53 18.67 -1.10
CA VAL A 178 0.41 18.49 -2.02
C VAL A 178 0.94 18.53 -3.45
N ALA A 179 0.53 17.56 -4.26
CA ALA A 179 0.86 17.50 -5.68
C ALA A 179 -0.36 17.09 -6.51
N ASN A 180 -0.69 17.85 -7.54
CA ASN A 180 -1.66 17.45 -8.54
C ASN A 180 -1.02 16.43 -9.47
N LEU A 181 -1.66 15.29 -9.63
CA LEU A 181 -1.30 14.23 -10.57
C LEU A 181 -2.11 14.42 -11.86
N GLU A 182 -1.75 15.40 -12.69
CA GLU A 182 -2.49 15.62 -13.94
C GLU A 182 -2.40 14.39 -14.86
N ASN A 183 -3.52 14.09 -15.51
CA ASN A 183 -3.79 12.85 -16.27
C ASN A 183 -3.97 11.58 -15.42
N PHE A 184 -3.91 11.66 -14.10
CA PHE A 184 -4.36 10.59 -13.22
C PHE A 184 -5.91 10.61 -13.12
N PRO A 185 -6.58 9.46 -13.02
CA PRO A 185 -8.04 9.44 -12.89
C PRO A 185 -8.51 10.11 -11.59
N THR A 186 -9.61 10.84 -11.66
CA THR A 186 -10.21 11.51 -10.51
C THR A 186 -11.14 10.61 -9.69
N ASP A 187 -11.40 9.40 -10.19
CA ASP A 187 -12.26 8.39 -9.57
C ASP A 187 -11.46 7.28 -8.87
N VAL A 188 -10.32 7.66 -8.29
CA VAL A 188 -9.48 6.78 -7.48
C VAL A 188 -9.18 7.49 -6.16
N ASP A 189 -9.85 7.01 -5.11
CA ASP A 189 -9.59 7.44 -3.75
C ASP A 189 -8.92 6.31 -2.95
N ALA A 190 -7.66 6.54 -2.55
CA ALA A 190 -6.86 5.55 -1.84
C ALA A 190 -5.85 6.18 -0.88
N GLU A 191 -5.65 5.51 0.26
CA GLU A 191 -4.48 5.72 1.10
C GLU A 191 -3.36 4.80 0.61
N VAL A 192 -2.24 5.36 0.17
CA VAL A 192 -1.12 4.59 -0.38
C VAL A 192 0.14 4.92 0.42
N PRO A 193 0.74 3.95 1.12
CA PRO A 193 1.95 4.20 1.88
C PRO A 193 3.15 4.45 0.95
N ILE A 194 3.99 5.42 1.33
CA ILE A 194 5.34 5.55 0.78
C ILE A 194 6.28 4.76 1.69
N LEU A 195 7.03 3.83 1.10
CA LEU A 195 8.08 3.10 1.77
C LEU A 195 9.42 3.81 1.64
N MET A 196 10.21 3.62 2.69
CA MET A 196 11.46 4.32 2.94
C MET A 196 12.53 3.35 3.43
N PRO A 197 13.82 3.62 3.23
CA PRO A 197 14.88 2.74 3.74
C PRO A 197 15.11 2.88 5.26
N ASP A 198 14.72 3.99 5.88
CA ASP A 198 15.02 4.30 7.28
C ASP A 198 13.81 4.93 7.97
N ASN A 199 13.67 4.69 9.28
CA ASN A 199 12.71 5.32 10.18
C ASN A 199 13.39 6.02 11.36
N GLY A 200 14.72 6.05 11.41
CA GLY A 200 15.52 6.71 12.44
C GLY A 200 15.55 6.00 13.81
N ARG A 201 15.01 4.77 13.94
CA ARG A 201 14.96 4.08 15.24
C ARG A 201 15.17 2.56 15.20
N GLN A 202 14.80 1.88 14.11
CA GLN A 202 14.91 0.42 13.99
C GLN A 202 15.72 0.01 12.76
N ASN A 203 16.39 -1.13 12.84
CA ASN A 203 17.25 -1.66 11.78
C ASN A 203 16.62 -2.83 10.99
N VAL A 204 15.41 -3.24 11.35
CA VAL A 204 14.73 -4.39 10.74
C VAL A 204 13.79 -3.98 9.61
N PHE A 205 13.11 -2.84 9.77
CA PHE A 205 12.15 -2.32 8.81
C PHE A 205 12.52 -0.90 8.43
N GLY A 206 12.20 -0.55 7.18
CA GLY A 206 12.26 0.81 6.71
C GLY A 206 11.13 1.67 7.26
N GLY A 207 11.18 2.98 7.00
CA GLY A 207 10.11 3.91 7.36
C GLY A 207 8.88 3.83 6.45
N VAL A 208 7.77 4.32 6.96
CA VAL A 208 6.52 4.42 6.20
C VAL A 208 5.91 5.79 6.40
N ASN A 209 5.60 6.46 5.29
CA ASN A 209 4.77 7.66 5.29
C ASN A 209 3.38 7.32 4.80
N LYS A 210 2.38 7.70 5.59
CA LYS A 210 0.99 7.61 5.18
C LYS A 210 0.69 8.74 4.19
N THR A 211 0.26 8.38 2.98
CA THR A 211 -0.13 9.37 1.96
C THR A 211 -1.47 9.02 1.34
N PHE A 212 -2.09 10.01 0.72
CA PHE A 212 -3.43 9.89 0.16
C PHE A 212 -3.42 10.33 -1.29
N ILE A 213 -4.22 9.64 -2.11
CA ILE A 213 -4.58 10.06 -3.46
C ILE A 213 -6.09 10.21 -3.47
N GLN A 214 -6.57 11.42 -3.76
CA GLN A 214 -7.99 11.72 -3.85
C GLN A 214 -8.22 12.72 -4.98
N ASN A 215 -9.18 12.45 -5.86
CA ASN A 215 -9.52 13.34 -6.98
C ASN A 215 -8.29 13.83 -7.80
N GLY A 216 -7.34 12.93 -8.07
CA GLY A 216 -6.11 13.26 -8.80
C GLY A 216 -5.10 14.12 -8.02
N VAL A 217 -5.26 14.25 -6.70
CA VAL A 217 -4.34 14.99 -5.82
C VAL A 217 -3.67 14.03 -4.86
N TRP A 218 -2.33 14.03 -4.85
CA TRP A 218 -1.53 13.37 -3.85
C TRP A 218 -1.27 14.31 -2.66
N THR A 219 -1.42 13.79 -1.45
CA THR A 219 -1.17 14.52 -0.20
C THR A 219 -0.35 13.69 0.78
N SER A 220 0.70 14.29 1.36
CA SER A 220 1.44 13.75 2.51
C SER A 220 1.32 14.72 3.68
N PRO A 221 0.46 14.43 4.68
CA PRO A 221 0.29 15.28 5.85
C PRO A 221 1.56 15.36 6.69
N LYS A 222 1.85 16.53 7.24
CA LYS A 222 3.08 16.79 7.99
C LYS A 222 3.21 15.88 9.22
N GLU A 223 2.10 15.65 9.91
CA GLU A 223 2.02 14.88 11.16
C GLU A 223 2.18 13.37 10.95
N GLU A 224 2.06 12.89 9.71
CA GLU A 224 2.21 11.48 9.36
C GLU A 224 3.60 11.16 8.77
N ARG A 225 4.48 12.16 8.62
CA ARG A 225 5.81 11.96 8.02
C ARG A 225 6.78 11.35 9.03
N CYS A 226 7.25 10.16 8.68
CA CYS A 226 8.28 9.42 9.38
C CYS A 226 9.62 10.16 9.38
N MET A 227 10.34 10.01 10.49
CA MET A 227 11.72 10.45 10.64
C MET A 227 12.58 9.75 9.58
N GLY A 228 13.40 10.53 8.88
CA GLY A 228 14.19 10.05 7.75
C GLY A 228 13.62 10.42 6.38
N PHE A 229 12.38 10.97 6.30
CA PHE A 229 11.78 11.36 5.02
C PHE A 229 12.64 12.28 4.15
N TYR A 230 13.36 13.20 4.79
CA TYR A 230 14.19 14.19 4.12
C TYR A 230 15.62 13.70 3.79
N ASN A 231 15.93 12.43 4.01
CA ASN A 231 17.27 11.91 3.75
C ASN A 231 17.56 11.93 2.24
N THR A 232 18.66 12.56 1.83
CA THR A 232 19.01 12.74 0.41
C THR A 232 19.58 11.49 -0.26
N ALA A 233 19.73 10.38 0.46
CA ALA A 233 20.22 9.10 -0.04
C ALA A 233 19.14 8.00 -0.03
N SER A 234 17.86 8.38 0.07
CA SER A 234 16.74 7.44 0.13
C SER A 234 15.85 7.48 -1.12
N ASN A 235 15.74 6.33 -1.80
CA ASN A 235 14.78 6.13 -2.89
C ASN A 235 13.41 5.83 -2.28
N ASN A 236 12.68 6.87 -1.88
CA ASN A 236 11.35 6.72 -1.31
C ASN A 236 10.36 6.45 -2.44
N PHE A 237 9.49 5.46 -2.28
CA PHE A 237 8.55 5.11 -3.35
C PHE A 237 7.22 4.61 -2.82
N MET A 238 6.20 4.72 -3.67
CA MET A 238 4.91 4.07 -3.50
C MET A 238 4.63 3.20 -4.70
N ILE A 239 3.97 2.07 -4.47
CA ILE A 239 3.53 1.15 -5.51
C ILE A 239 2.17 0.58 -5.13
N ALA A 240 1.22 0.61 -6.05
CA ALA A 240 -0.13 0.13 -5.82
C ALA A 240 -0.84 -0.24 -7.12
N TYR A 241 -1.69 -1.26 -7.05
CA TYR A 241 -2.79 -1.48 -7.97
C TYR A 241 -4.05 -0.93 -7.32
N LEU A 242 -4.72 0.04 -7.95
CA LEU A 242 -5.83 0.80 -7.37
C LEU A 242 -7.11 0.58 -8.16
N VAL A 243 -8.17 0.16 -7.48
CA VAL A 243 -9.52 -0.03 -8.04
C VAL A 243 -10.19 1.33 -8.18
N ARG A 244 -10.81 1.59 -9.33
CA ARG A 244 -11.56 2.83 -9.57
C ARG A 244 -12.94 2.74 -8.92
N ASP A 245 -13.43 3.87 -8.41
CA ASP A 245 -14.67 3.97 -7.64
C ASP A 245 -15.95 3.81 -8.49
N ASN A 246 -15.85 3.98 -9.80
CA ASN A 246 -16.96 3.87 -10.75
C ASN A 246 -17.19 2.43 -11.29
N ASN A 247 -16.66 1.41 -10.63
CA ASN A 247 -16.86 0.00 -11.01
C ASN A 247 -18.13 -0.62 -10.45
#